data_AF-A0A7X7FII8-F1
#
_entry.id   AF-A0A7X7FII8-F1
#
_cell.length_a   1.000
_cell.length_b   1.000
_cell.length_c   1.000
_cell.angle_alpha   90.00
_cell.angle_beta   90.00
_cell.angle_gamma   90.00
#
_symmetry.space_group_name_H-M   'P 1'
#
loop_
_entity.id
_entity.type
_entity.pdbx_description
1 polymer ?
#
loop_
_entity_poly.entity_id
_entity_poly.type
_entity_poly.pdbx_seq_one_letter_code
_entity_poly.pdbx_strand_id
1 'polypeptide(L)'
;MGNTADSGGALDVAEADCRPTLVNCTLASNAASYAGSAVYCWLDGTATLTNCVIWDTLGVGGLEIAGLVTMSQSCIQNGYAGTGNIAADPLFVRSASSGLDGIWGTADDDYGDLQLQAGSPCIDAGDNAALPIDAFDLDGDGDVTEPIPFDLAGTPRFLDDPFVSDTGLGTPPIVDMGAYEANHPHEPAVIFVKADATGANNGTSWSDAFNELQSALAVAVSGDQIWVAAGTYKPDYDVNTATHTGNRELSFQLKNGVAVYGGFDTSTVPSDSDEDGDVDQFDFGCVQTCQSGRDVPQTDPDCLDARMDNDDDVDDDDVMIVIACISGSGVPQTDPACGPSSIHHRRLESDAPQSILSGDLAGNDGPDYVTKVDNSYHVVTGNGTDATAVLDGVTITAGNANGSGDAGKGGGAFVSQGSPAFVDCDFTSNSASAGGGVAIVAGAPTLISCTFLRNSANNGAGVHNDQASPSLSLCVFRENSSTVQGTCVYNQN
;
A
#
# COMPACT_ATOMS: atom_id res chain seq x y z
N MET A 1 -2.85 2.84 35.19
CA MET A 1 -3.16 1.43 34.88
C MET A 1 -3.14 0.65 36.18
N GLY A 2 -3.87 -0.47 36.27
CA GLY A 2 -3.81 -1.35 37.45
C GLY A 2 -4.37 -0.75 38.73
N ASN A 3 -5.16 0.33 38.64
CA ASN A 3 -5.71 0.98 39.81
C ASN A 3 -6.93 0.20 40.32
N THR A 4 -7.06 0.03 41.64
CA THR A 4 -8.20 -0.65 42.26
C THR A 4 -8.91 0.25 43.25
N ALA A 5 -10.23 0.38 43.14
CA ALA A 5 -11.05 1.14 44.07
C ALA A 5 -12.39 0.45 44.35
N ASP A 6 -13.19 1.02 45.25
CA ASP A 6 -14.58 0.59 45.39
C ASP A 6 -15.42 1.06 44.18
N SER A 7 -15.29 2.32 43.80
CA SER A 7 -15.91 2.89 42.59
C SER A 7 -14.90 3.72 41.81
N GLY A 8 -15.04 3.76 40.48
CA GLY A 8 -14.21 4.64 39.65
C GLY A 8 -12.74 4.23 39.70
N GLY A 9 -12.43 3.01 39.25
CA GLY A 9 -11.10 2.40 39.42
C GLY A 9 -9.95 3.32 38.96
N ALA A 10 -10.14 4.10 37.89
CA ALA A 10 -9.21 5.15 37.50
C ALA A 10 -9.65 6.57 37.92
N LEU A 11 -10.96 6.87 37.81
CA LEU A 11 -11.51 8.20 38.07
C LEU A 11 -12.86 8.09 38.79
N ASP A 12 -12.96 8.71 39.96
CA ASP A 12 -14.21 8.97 40.67
C ASP A 12 -14.52 10.47 40.68
N VAL A 13 -15.69 10.85 40.16
CA VAL A 13 -16.17 12.22 40.05
C VAL A 13 -17.39 12.40 40.94
N ALA A 14 -17.17 13.08 42.06
CA ALA A 14 -18.20 13.40 43.05
C ALA A 14 -18.67 14.84 42.92
N GLU A 15 -19.96 15.09 43.14
CA GLU A 15 -20.57 16.42 43.29
C GLU A 15 -20.76 17.24 41.99
N ALA A 16 -21.70 18.18 42.05
CA ALA A 16 -22.18 18.95 40.90
C ALA A 16 -21.17 19.95 40.32
N ASP A 17 -20.06 20.24 41.01
CA ASP A 17 -19.04 21.18 40.53
C ASP A 17 -17.79 20.48 39.98
N CYS A 18 -17.70 19.14 40.08
CA CYS A 18 -16.55 18.37 39.57
C CYS A 18 -16.77 17.96 38.11
N ARG A 19 -15.94 18.51 37.22
CA ARG A 19 -16.07 18.39 35.76
C ARG A 19 -14.72 18.12 35.08
N PRO A 20 -14.03 17.01 35.38
CA PRO A 20 -12.74 16.73 34.76
C PRO A 20 -12.88 16.49 33.25
N THR A 21 -11.89 16.98 32.51
CA THR A 21 -11.70 16.69 31.08
C THR A 21 -10.43 15.88 30.91
N LEU A 22 -10.54 14.76 30.20
CA LEU A 22 -9.41 13.93 29.82
C LEU A 22 -9.30 13.96 28.30
N VAL A 23 -8.09 14.24 27.83
CA VAL A 23 -7.72 14.23 26.41
C VAL A 23 -6.53 13.31 26.27
N ASN A 24 -6.56 12.38 25.30
CA ASN A 24 -5.41 11.52 25.00
C ASN A 24 -4.86 10.75 26.21
N CYS A 25 -5.79 10.17 26.99
CA CYS A 25 -5.47 9.38 28.17
C CYS A 25 -5.77 7.90 27.95
N THR A 26 -4.91 7.01 28.45
CA THR A 26 -5.13 5.56 28.46
C THR A 26 -5.44 5.04 29.86
N LEU A 27 -6.68 4.57 30.07
CA LEU A 27 -7.18 4.00 31.31
C LEU A 27 -7.27 2.48 31.15
N ALA A 28 -6.14 1.79 31.29
CA ALA A 28 -6.08 0.34 31.13
C ALA A 28 -6.03 -0.44 32.45
N SER A 29 -6.64 -1.63 32.47
CA SER A 29 -6.54 -2.64 33.54
C SER A 29 -6.91 -2.13 34.94
N ASN A 30 -7.82 -1.15 35.02
CA ASN A 30 -8.34 -0.62 36.28
C ASN A 30 -9.52 -1.48 36.76
N ALA A 31 -9.71 -1.58 38.07
CA ALA A 31 -10.78 -2.38 38.65
C ALA A 31 -11.59 -1.63 39.70
N ALA A 32 -12.90 -1.93 39.75
CA ALA A 32 -13.80 -1.41 40.77
C ALA A 32 -14.69 -2.50 41.38
N SER A 33 -14.83 -2.51 42.71
CA SER A 33 -15.62 -3.50 43.43
C SER A 33 -17.14 -3.22 43.44
N TYR A 34 -17.56 -2.00 43.07
CA TYR A 34 -18.94 -1.53 43.13
C TYR A 34 -19.47 -0.99 41.80
N ALA A 35 -18.88 0.06 41.22
CA ALA A 35 -19.37 0.67 39.98
C ALA A 35 -18.28 1.42 39.20
N GLY A 36 -18.36 1.38 37.86
CA GLY A 36 -17.48 2.11 36.95
C GLY A 36 -16.01 1.68 37.10
N SER A 37 -15.63 0.58 36.45
CA SER A 37 -14.26 0.06 36.60
C SER A 37 -13.16 1.00 36.09
N ALA A 38 -13.47 1.85 35.12
CA ALA A 38 -12.62 2.96 34.70
C ALA A 38 -13.10 4.27 35.34
N VAL A 39 -14.33 4.68 35.07
CA VAL A 39 -14.86 5.99 35.45
C VAL A 39 -16.19 5.86 36.18
N TYR A 40 -16.30 6.50 37.34
CA TYR A 40 -17.54 6.63 38.09
C TYR A 40 -17.89 8.11 38.28
N CYS A 41 -19.12 8.48 37.94
CA CYS A 41 -19.67 9.83 38.13
C CYS A 41 -20.95 9.73 38.97
N TRP A 42 -21.00 10.43 40.10
CA TRP A 42 -22.13 10.38 41.03
C TRP A 42 -22.47 11.74 41.64
N LEU A 43 -23.69 11.88 42.19
CA LEU A 43 -24.25 13.13 42.73
C LEU A 43 -24.09 14.33 41.78
N ASP A 44 -24.56 14.16 40.55
CA ASP A 44 -24.48 15.15 39.47
C ASP A 44 -23.04 15.49 39.02
N GLY A 45 -22.03 14.72 39.42
CA GLY A 45 -20.69 14.71 38.81
C GLY A 45 -20.75 14.36 37.31
N THR A 46 -19.91 14.99 36.49
CA THR A 46 -19.78 14.61 35.07
C THR A 46 -18.34 14.66 34.61
N ALA A 47 -17.96 13.83 33.63
CA ALA A 47 -16.65 13.89 32.99
C ALA A 47 -16.77 14.05 31.47
N THR A 48 -15.75 14.65 30.84
CA THR A 48 -15.61 14.69 29.39
C THR A 48 -14.34 13.96 28.98
N LEU A 49 -14.46 12.96 28.11
CA LEU A 49 -13.34 12.16 27.62
C LEU A 49 -13.29 12.29 26.08
N THR A 50 -12.14 12.67 25.55
CA THR A 50 -11.91 12.75 24.11
C THR A 50 -10.55 12.14 23.76
N ASN A 51 -10.43 11.44 22.64
CA ASN A 51 -9.20 10.74 22.24
C ASN A 51 -8.68 9.76 23.31
N CYS A 52 -9.56 9.18 24.13
CA CYS A 52 -9.14 8.32 25.24
C CYS A 52 -9.24 6.84 24.86
N VAL A 53 -8.42 6.00 25.49
CA VAL A 53 -8.53 4.54 25.40
C VAL A 53 -8.88 3.98 26.77
N ILE A 54 -10.02 3.29 26.88
CA ILE A 54 -10.49 2.60 28.09
C ILE A 54 -10.56 1.11 27.78
N TRP A 55 -9.63 0.35 28.35
CA TRP A 55 -9.48 -1.05 27.97
C TRP A 55 -9.11 -1.94 29.15
N ASP A 56 -9.50 -3.21 29.08
CA ASP A 56 -9.22 -4.25 30.06
C ASP A 56 -9.64 -3.88 31.50
N THR A 57 -10.62 -2.98 31.67
CA THR A 57 -11.07 -2.57 33.00
C THR A 57 -12.10 -3.55 33.56
N LEU A 58 -11.89 -4.01 34.80
CA LEU A 58 -12.67 -5.09 35.41
C LEU A 58 -13.57 -4.58 36.55
N GLY A 59 -14.88 -4.60 36.35
CA GLY A 59 -15.86 -4.12 37.33
C GLY A 59 -16.98 -5.10 37.64
N VAL A 60 -17.55 -5.00 38.85
CA VAL A 60 -18.81 -5.70 39.15
C VAL A 60 -19.91 -5.20 38.21
N GLY A 61 -20.57 -6.14 37.52
CA GLY A 61 -21.58 -5.82 36.50
C GLY A 61 -21.03 -5.50 35.11
N GLY A 62 -19.70 -5.55 34.92
CA GLY A 62 -19.05 -5.43 33.60
C GLY A 62 -19.05 -4.02 32.99
N LEU A 63 -19.37 -2.98 33.78
CA LEU A 63 -19.41 -1.59 33.30
C LEU A 63 -18.07 -0.89 33.52
N GLU A 64 -17.47 -0.40 32.43
CA GLU A 64 -16.27 0.46 32.43
C GLU A 64 -16.60 1.87 32.92
N ILE A 65 -17.75 2.39 32.49
CA ILE A 65 -18.24 3.72 32.84
C ILE A 65 -19.58 3.59 33.56
N ALA A 66 -19.73 4.26 34.71
CA ALA A 66 -21.00 4.41 35.40
C ALA A 66 -21.25 5.86 35.79
N GLY A 67 -22.43 6.40 35.43
CA GLY A 67 -22.78 7.81 35.65
C GLY A 67 -22.85 8.62 34.36
N LEU A 68 -22.78 9.95 34.46
CA LEU A 68 -22.91 10.86 33.31
C LEU A 68 -21.53 11.25 32.75
N VAL A 69 -21.11 10.58 31.68
CA VAL A 69 -19.89 10.91 30.93
C VAL A 69 -20.23 11.28 29.50
N THR A 70 -19.66 12.38 29.02
CA THR A 70 -19.66 12.74 27.59
C THR A 70 -18.38 12.22 26.97
N MET A 71 -18.48 11.43 25.91
CA MET A 71 -17.32 10.81 25.27
C MET A 71 -17.38 10.92 23.75
N SER A 72 -16.27 11.25 23.11
CA SER A 72 -16.12 11.35 21.65
C SER A 72 -14.74 10.90 21.19
N GLN A 73 -14.63 10.40 19.96
CA GLN A 73 -13.37 9.91 19.37
C GLN A 73 -12.53 9.12 20.37
N SER A 74 -13.12 8.15 21.05
CA SER A 74 -12.45 7.38 22.10
C SER A 74 -12.70 5.89 21.91
N CYS A 75 -11.72 5.06 22.25
CA CYS A 75 -11.80 3.61 22.18
C CYS A 75 -12.20 3.03 23.55
N ILE A 76 -13.23 2.17 23.57
CA ILE A 76 -13.75 1.57 24.80
C ILE A 76 -14.25 0.14 24.57
N GLN A 77 -13.85 -0.79 25.44
CA GLN A 77 -14.04 -2.23 25.26
C GLN A 77 -15.47 -2.70 24.97
N ASN A 78 -16.45 -2.26 25.74
CA ASN A 78 -17.86 -2.63 25.51
C ASN A 78 -18.65 -1.57 24.74
N GLY A 79 -17.96 -0.59 24.14
CA GLY A 79 -18.60 0.53 23.45
C GLY A 79 -19.22 1.56 24.40
N TYR A 80 -19.38 2.79 23.92
CA TYR A 80 -20.10 3.84 24.65
C TYR A 80 -20.65 4.87 23.67
N ALA A 81 -21.86 5.37 23.93
CA ALA A 81 -22.54 6.29 23.03
C ALA A 81 -21.76 7.60 22.88
N GLY A 82 -21.52 8.00 21.63
CA GLY A 82 -20.80 9.22 21.28
C GLY A 82 -20.33 9.20 19.82
N THR A 83 -20.02 10.36 19.27
CA THR A 83 -19.52 10.46 17.89
C THR A 83 -18.11 9.91 17.81
N GLY A 84 -17.88 8.98 16.88
CA GLY A 84 -16.55 8.44 16.59
C GLY A 84 -15.95 7.54 17.67
N ASN A 85 -16.73 7.12 18.65
CA ASN A 85 -16.24 6.14 19.62
C ASN A 85 -16.11 4.76 18.97
N ILE A 86 -15.05 4.05 19.34
CA ILE A 86 -14.67 2.74 18.80
C ILE A 86 -14.84 1.68 19.89
N ALA A 87 -15.32 0.50 19.50
CA ALA A 87 -15.50 -0.66 20.38
C ALA A 87 -14.74 -1.88 19.82
N ALA A 88 -13.43 -1.73 19.69
CA ALA A 88 -12.52 -2.72 19.13
C ALA A 88 -11.18 -2.68 19.87
N ASP A 89 -10.44 -3.80 19.87
CA ASP A 89 -9.19 -3.94 20.61
C ASP A 89 -8.17 -2.86 20.18
N PRO A 90 -7.62 -2.04 21.08
CA PRO A 90 -6.59 -1.06 20.77
C PRO A 90 -5.24 -1.69 20.41
N LEU A 91 -5.09 -3.01 20.54
CA LEU A 91 -3.90 -3.77 20.18
C LEU A 91 -2.63 -3.21 20.84
N PHE A 92 -2.63 -3.06 22.17
CA PHE A 92 -1.42 -2.65 22.88
C PHE A 92 -0.26 -3.63 22.62
N VAL A 93 0.97 -3.14 22.45
CA VAL A 93 2.18 -3.97 22.31
C VAL A 93 2.24 -5.01 23.41
N ARG A 94 1.88 -4.62 24.63
CA ARG A 94 1.72 -5.54 25.75
C ARG A 94 0.73 -4.99 26.77
N SER A 95 -0.38 -5.68 26.97
CA SER A 95 -1.34 -5.32 28.01
C SER A 95 -0.73 -5.39 29.41
N ALA A 96 -1.24 -4.55 30.31
CA ALA A 96 -0.84 -4.59 31.71
C ALA A 96 -1.40 -5.86 32.39
N SER A 97 -0.66 -6.43 33.34
CA SER A 97 -1.03 -7.61 34.12
C SER A 97 -0.55 -7.47 35.57
N SER A 98 -1.37 -7.89 36.55
CA SER A 98 -0.99 -7.98 37.97
C SER A 98 -0.13 -9.21 38.30
N GLY A 99 0.48 -9.84 37.29
CA GLY A 99 1.36 -10.98 37.49
C GLY A 99 0.65 -12.28 37.90
N LEU A 100 1.39 -13.19 38.50
CA LEU A 100 0.94 -14.56 38.81
C LEU A 100 0.03 -14.60 40.05
N ASP A 101 0.18 -13.64 40.96
CA ASP A 101 -0.63 -13.60 42.18
C ASP A 101 -1.98 -12.89 41.98
N GLY A 102 -2.14 -12.16 40.88
CA GLY A 102 -3.36 -11.46 40.51
C GLY A 102 -3.62 -10.19 41.34
N ILE A 103 -2.61 -9.66 42.05
CA ILE A 103 -2.73 -8.53 42.97
C ILE A 103 -1.85 -7.38 42.49
N TRP A 104 -2.46 -6.24 42.14
CA TRP A 104 -1.72 -5.02 41.80
C TRP A 104 -0.95 -4.44 43.00
N GLY A 105 0.23 -3.90 42.73
CA GLY A 105 1.14 -3.28 43.70
C GLY A 105 2.21 -4.24 44.24
N THR A 106 2.42 -5.38 43.59
CA THR A 106 3.41 -6.41 43.97
C THR A 106 4.61 -6.40 43.02
N ALA A 107 5.59 -7.27 43.26
CA ALA A 107 6.86 -7.26 42.53
C ALA A 107 6.76 -7.90 41.13
N ASP A 108 5.71 -8.68 40.86
CA ASP A 108 5.43 -9.32 39.59
C ASP A 108 4.43 -8.54 38.72
N ASP A 109 4.06 -7.32 39.15
CA ASP A 109 3.30 -6.38 38.33
C ASP A 109 4.02 -6.10 37.01
N ASP A 110 3.27 -6.25 35.93
CA ASP A 110 3.61 -5.79 34.61
C ASP A 110 2.68 -4.65 34.22
N TYR A 111 3.16 -3.41 34.24
CA TYR A 111 2.36 -2.26 33.79
C TYR A 111 2.22 -2.17 32.27
N GLY A 112 2.70 -3.16 31.52
CA GLY A 112 2.52 -3.26 30.08
C GLY A 112 3.40 -2.31 29.26
N ASP A 113 3.21 -2.36 27.95
CA ASP A 113 3.64 -1.39 26.96
C ASP A 113 2.39 -1.01 26.16
N LEU A 114 1.83 0.16 26.48
CA LEU A 114 0.54 0.59 25.93
C LEU A 114 0.65 1.38 24.63
N GLN A 115 1.83 1.40 24.01
CA GLN A 115 1.91 1.82 22.62
C GLN A 115 0.99 0.93 21.77
N LEU A 116 0.36 1.53 20.77
CA LEU A 116 -0.50 0.82 19.83
C LEU A 116 0.38 -0.04 18.93
N GLN A 117 -0.10 -1.21 18.50
CA GLN A 117 0.52 -2.02 17.43
C GLN A 117 -0.05 -1.63 16.07
N ALA A 118 0.68 -1.96 14.99
CA ALA A 118 0.20 -1.82 13.63
C ALA A 118 -1.17 -2.49 13.44
N GLY A 119 -2.08 -1.83 12.72
CA GLY A 119 -3.46 -2.28 12.53
C GLY A 119 -4.41 -1.99 13.71
N SER A 120 -3.94 -1.27 14.74
CA SER A 120 -4.83 -0.79 15.80
C SER A 120 -5.88 0.17 15.23
N PRO A 121 -7.17 0.01 15.61
CA PRO A 121 -8.23 0.93 15.19
C PRO A 121 -8.15 2.30 15.88
N CYS A 122 -7.20 2.47 16.81
CA CYS A 122 -6.98 3.72 17.54
C CYS A 122 -6.00 4.65 16.83
N ILE A 123 -5.33 4.15 15.78
CA ILE A 123 -4.38 4.91 14.97
C ILE A 123 -5.14 5.81 14.00
N ASP A 124 -4.70 7.06 13.82
CA ASP A 124 -5.27 8.09 12.94
C ASP A 124 -6.79 8.29 13.11
N ALA A 125 -7.26 8.12 14.35
CA ALA A 125 -8.69 8.06 14.67
C ALA A 125 -9.15 9.15 15.65
N GLY A 126 -8.25 9.97 16.19
CA GLY A 126 -8.55 11.02 17.17
C GLY A 126 -9.06 12.33 16.57
N ASP A 127 -9.37 13.29 17.44
CA ASP A 127 -9.74 14.68 17.11
C ASP A 127 -8.55 15.62 17.35
N ASN A 128 -7.98 16.17 16.28
CA ASN A 128 -6.84 17.08 16.32
C ASN A 128 -7.15 18.35 17.12
N ALA A 129 -8.40 18.82 17.08
CA ALA A 129 -8.81 20.04 17.77
C ALA A 129 -8.98 19.86 19.28
N ALA A 130 -8.99 18.62 19.78
CA ALA A 130 -9.11 18.32 21.20
C ALA A 130 -7.78 18.43 21.94
N LEU A 131 -6.65 18.36 21.25
CA LEU A 131 -5.33 18.47 21.87
C LEU A 131 -5.18 19.78 22.65
N PRO A 132 -4.67 19.74 23.89
CA PRO A 132 -4.41 20.95 24.66
C PRO A 132 -3.29 21.76 24.00
N ILE A 133 -3.24 23.07 24.30
CA ILE A 133 -2.15 23.93 23.86
C ILE A 133 -0.84 23.54 24.55
N ASP A 134 0.30 23.77 23.88
CA ASP A 134 1.63 23.66 24.46
C ASP A 134 1.93 24.81 25.43
N ALA A 135 1.22 24.82 26.56
CA ALA A 135 1.34 25.89 27.55
C ALA A 135 2.74 26.02 28.18
N PHE A 136 3.63 25.04 27.95
CA PHE A 136 4.94 24.96 28.60
C PHE A 136 6.12 25.03 27.64
N ASP A 137 5.91 25.24 26.34
CA ASP A 137 7.00 25.28 25.33
C ASP A 137 7.85 24.01 25.44
N LEU A 138 7.19 22.86 25.26
CA LEU A 138 7.76 21.54 25.50
C LEU A 138 8.86 21.20 24.49
N ASP A 139 8.82 21.77 23.30
CA ASP A 139 9.83 21.57 22.26
C ASP A 139 10.90 22.69 22.19
N GLY A 140 10.66 23.82 22.84
CA GLY A 140 11.61 24.93 22.98
C GLY A 140 11.67 25.85 21.76
N ASP A 141 10.67 25.84 20.90
CA ASP A 141 10.58 26.71 19.72
C ASP A 141 10.03 28.12 20.05
N GLY A 142 9.42 28.28 21.22
CA GLY A 142 8.86 29.52 21.74
C GLY A 142 7.40 29.80 21.36
N ASP A 143 6.70 28.88 20.69
CA ASP A 143 5.27 28.93 20.41
C ASP A 143 4.48 28.14 21.48
N VAL A 144 3.74 28.86 22.32
CA VAL A 144 2.88 28.25 23.36
C VAL A 144 1.41 28.20 22.97
N THR A 145 1.10 28.51 21.70
CA THR A 145 -0.26 28.61 21.18
C THR A 145 -0.63 27.45 20.27
N GLU A 146 0.36 26.69 19.82
CA GLU A 146 0.16 25.44 19.10
C GLU A 146 -0.32 24.31 20.04
N PRO A 147 -0.86 23.22 19.49
CA PRO A 147 -1.16 22.01 20.26
C PRO A 147 0.10 21.39 20.87
N ILE A 148 -0.05 20.62 21.95
CA ILE A 148 1.07 19.91 22.59
C ILE A 148 1.88 19.10 21.56
N PRO A 149 3.22 19.27 21.50
CA PRO A 149 4.01 18.74 20.40
C PRO A 149 4.29 17.23 20.52
N PHE A 150 4.38 16.71 21.74
CA PHE A 150 4.80 15.32 21.99
C PHE A 150 3.82 14.50 22.83
N ASP A 151 3.80 13.20 22.60
CA ASP A 151 3.13 12.20 23.43
C ASP A 151 3.94 11.82 24.68
N LEU A 152 3.49 10.79 25.39
CA LEU A 152 4.17 10.30 26.60
C LEU A 152 5.54 9.64 26.33
N ALA A 153 5.77 9.12 25.12
CA ALA A 153 7.03 8.52 24.69
C ALA A 153 8.02 9.55 24.08
N GLY A 154 7.57 10.79 23.86
CA GLY A 154 8.34 11.84 23.18
C GLY A 154 8.20 11.83 21.66
N THR A 155 7.23 11.08 21.12
CA THR A 155 6.88 11.05 19.69
C THR A 155 6.00 12.26 19.34
N PRO A 156 6.15 12.89 18.16
CA PRO A 156 5.28 13.99 17.74
C PRO A 156 3.80 13.59 17.72
N ARG A 157 2.89 14.41 18.28
CA ARG A 157 1.44 14.16 18.33
C ARG A 157 0.72 14.14 16.98
N PHE A 158 1.38 14.61 15.92
CA PHE A 158 0.87 14.59 14.55
C PHE A 158 1.79 13.71 13.72
N LEU A 159 1.75 12.40 13.98
CA LEU A 159 2.52 11.39 13.27
C LEU A 159 1.55 10.46 12.53
N ASP A 160 1.54 10.60 11.21
CA ASP A 160 0.67 9.84 10.30
C ASP A 160 1.12 8.37 10.22
N ASP A 161 0.20 7.41 10.36
CA ASP A 161 0.40 6.05 9.90
C ASP A 161 -0.27 5.88 8.52
N PRO A 162 0.50 5.92 7.42
CA PRO A 162 -0.08 5.96 6.09
C PRO A 162 -0.82 4.68 5.67
N PHE A 163 -0.76 3.60 6.47
CA PHE A 163 -1.48 2.34 6.21
C PHE A 163 -2.83 2.26 6.92
N VAL A 164 -3.08 3.21 7.81
CA VAL A 164 -4.35 3.32 8.52
C VAL A 164 -5.13 4.45 7.86
N SER A 165 -6.39 4.18 7.53
CA SER A 165 -7.26 5.23 7.01
C SER A 165 -7.47 6.29 8.09
N ASP A 166 -7.27 7.56 7.73
CA ASP A 166 -7.67 8.71 8.54
C ASP A 166 -9.17 8.68 8.85
N THR A 167 -9.53 8.16 10.01
CA THR A 167 -10.94 8.07 10.47
C THR A 167 -11.31 9.16 11.47
N GLY A 168 -10.30 9.86 12.00
CA GLY A 168 -10.45 10.92 12.97
C GLY A 168 -10.91 12.26 12.38
N LEU A 169 -10.85 13.31 13.20
CA LEU A 169 -11.31 14.66 12.85
C LEU A 169 -10.13 15.63 12.83
N GLY A 170 -9.93 16.28 11.69
CA GLY A 170 -8.86 17.25 11.54
C GLY A 170 -8.41 17.37 10.10
N THR A 171 -7.31 18.11 9.91
CA THR A 171 -6.50 18.00 8.70
C THR A 171 -5.38 17.02 9.01
N PRO A 172 -5.18 15.96 8.22
CA PRO A 172 -4.08 15.02 8.41
C PRO A 172 -2.72 15.73 8.48
N PRO A 173 -1.75 15.22 9.27
CA PRO A 173 -1.81 13.98 10.04
C PRO A 173 -2.84 13.99 11.17
N ILE A 174 -3.53 12.87 11.38
CA ILE A 174 -4.52 12.75 12.45
C ILE A 174 -3.83 12.25 13.74
N VAL A 175 -4.29 12.74 14.89
CA VAL A 175 -3.78 12.32 16.19
C VAL A 175 -4.32 10.94 16.57
N ASP A 176 -3.50 10.08 17.15
CA ASP A 176 -3.96 8.80 17.67
C ASP A 176 -4.81 8.93 18.94
N MET A 177 -5.69 7.96 19.18
CA MET A 177 -6.38 7.83 20.46
C MET A 177 -5.43 7.27 21.53
N GLY A 178 -5.49 7.84 22.73
CA GLY A 178 -4.72 7.40 23.89
C GLY A 178 -3.45 8.22 24.11
N ALA A 179 -2.63 7.74 25.04
CA ALA A 179 -1.47 8.46 25.55
C ALA A 179 -0.23 8.42 24.64
N TYR A 180 -0.25 7.57 23.61
CA TYR A 180 0.88 7.32 22.71
C TYR A 180 0.43 7.50 21.27
N GLU A 181 1.34 8.00 20.44
CA GLU A 181 1.26 7.92 18.98
C GLU A 181 1.93 6.63 18.52
N ALA A 182 1.34 5.97 17.54
CA ALA A 182 1.91 4.85 16.85
C ALA A 182 3.13 5.32 16.06
N ASN A 183 4.28 4.73 16.39
CA ASN A 183 5.52 4.95 15.66
C ASN A 183 5.99 3.60 15.11
N HIS A 184 5.22 3.06 14.18
CA HIS A 184 5.60 1.85 13.46
C HIS A 184 6.44 2.26 12.27
N PRO A 185 7.75 1.89 12.21
CA PRO A 185 8.46 1.96 10.96
C PRO A 185 7.71 1.06 9.97
N HIS A 186 7.46 1.60 8.78
CA HIS A 186 6.53 1.02 7.81
C HIS A 186 6.54 -0.52 7.71
N GLU A 187 7.62 -1.29 7.61
CA GLU A 187 7.55 -2.70 7.16
C GLU A 187 6.99 -2.83 5.73
N PRO A 188 7.88 -2.90 4.72
CA PRO A 188 7.52 -3.08 3.32
C PRO A 188 6.40 -4.10 3.09
N ALA A 189 5.26 -3.66 2.57
CA ALA A 189 4.15 -4.52 2.20
C ALA A 189 4.16 -4.87 0.71
N VAL A 190 3.50 -5.98 0.37
CA VAL A 190 3.15 -6.33 -1.01
C VAL A 190 1.66 -6.05 -1.20
N ILE A 191 1.34 -5.15 -2.12
CA ILE A 191 -0.02 -4.76 -2.48
C ILE A 191 -0.39 -5.43 -3.80
N PHE A 192 -1.46 -6.22 -3.79
CA PHE A 192 -1.90 -6.99 -4.96
C PHE A 192 -2.93 -6.22 -5.80
N VAL A 193 -2.78 -6.26 -7.12
CA VAL A 193 -3.68 -5.63 -8.10
C VAL A 193 -4.13 -6.65 -9.14
N LYS A 194 -5.44 -6.90 -9.23
CA LYS A 194 -6.04 -7.84 -10.18
C LYS A 194 -7.42 -7.34 -10.63
N ALA A 195 -7.53 -7.02 -11.92
CA ALA A 195 -8.72 -6.38 -12.50
C ALA A 195 -10.04 -7.12 -12.23
N ASP A 196 -10.00 -8.46 -12.18
CA ASP A 196 -11.16 -9.33 -11.99
C ASP A 196 -11.25 -9.96 -10.59
N ALA A 197 -10.50 -9.46 -9.60
CA ALA A 197 -10.62 -9.90 -8.21
C ALA A 197 -12.04 -9.66 -7.66
N THR A 198 -12.54 -10.60 -6.85
CA THR A 198 -13.92 -10.58 -6.33
C THR A 198 -14.01 -10.46 -4.81
N GLY A 199 -12.87 -10.39 -4.11
CA GLY A 199 -12.79 -10.32 -2.65
C GLY A 199 -13.01 -8.90 -2.11
N ALA A 200 -12.32 -8.59 -1.01
CA ALA A 200 -12.51 -7.37 -0.25
C ALA A 200 -12.00 -6.08 -0.94
N ASN A 201 -11.27 -6.20 -2.05
CA ASN A 201 -10.70 -5.07 -2.80
C ASN A 201 -9.85 -4.14 -1.91
N ASN A 202 -8.95 -4.75 -1.12
CA ASN A 202 -8.09 -4.09 -0.14
C ASN A 202 -6.58 -4.31 -0.40
N GLY A 203 -6.22 -5.07 -1.44
CA GLY A 203 -4.83 -5.27 -1.86
C GLY A 203 -4.03 -6.25 -1.01
N THR A 204 -4.64 -6.99 -0.08
CA THR A 204 -3.91 -7.86 0.89
C THR A 204 -3.55 -9.25 0.37
N SER A 205 -4.17 -9.68 -0.73
CA SER A 205 -3.95 -10.98 -1.38
C SER A 205 -4.43 -10.92 -2.82
N TRP A 206 -4.16 -11.94 -3.65
CA TRP A 206 -4.76 -12.02 -5.00
C TRP A 206 -6.29 -12.11 -4.98
N SER A 207 -6.90 -12.72 -3.96
CA SER A 207 -8.37 -12.79 -3.83
C SER A 207 -8.97 -11.44 -3.45
N ASP A 208 -8.29 -10.71 -2.57
CA ASP A 208 -8.73 -9.41 -2.05
C ASP A 208 -8.01 -8.24 -2.74
N ALA A 209 -7.37 -8.48 -3.88
CA ALA A 209 -6.58 -7.52 -4.61
C ALA A 209 -7.39 -6.28 -5.02
N PHE A 210 -6.72 -5.14 -5.17
CA PHE A 210 -7.36 -3.99 -5.78
C PHE A 210 -7.70 -4.28 -7.24
N ASN A 211 -8.92 -3.96 -7.67
CA ASN A 211 -9.30 -4.06 -9.08
C ASN A 211 -8.60 -3.01 -9.95
N GLU A 212 -8.21 -1.87 -9.34
CA GLU A 212 -7.64 -0.72 -10.03
C GLU A 212 -6.23 -0.42 -9.51
N LEU A 213 -5.26 -0.26 -10.42
CA LEU A 213 -3.89 0.09 -10.04
C LEU A 213 -3.80 1.50 -9.41
N GLN A 214 -4.70 2.43 -9.77
CA GLN A 214 -4.82 3.73 -9.09
C GLN A 214 -5.08 3.58 -7.58
N SER A 215 -5.92 2.62 -7.18
CA SER A 215 -6.24 2.40 -5.77
C SER A 215 -5.02 1.91 -5.00
N ALA A 216 -4.25 0.99 -5.59
CA ALA A 216 -2.99 0.53 -5.00
C ALA A 216 -1.94 1.65 -4.91
N LEU A 217 -1.77 2.46 -5.97
CA LEU A 217 -0.85 3.60 -5.95
C LEU A 217 -1.27 4.70 -4.94
N ALA A 218 -2.58 4.84 -4.70
CA ALA A 218 -3.09 5.80 -3.71
C ALA A 218 -2.63 5.43 -2.29
N VAL A 219 -2.69 4.14 -1.93
CA VAL A 219 -2.35 3.66 -0.58
C VAL A 219 -0.86 3.31 -0.40
N ALA A 220 -0.14 2.95 -1.47
CA ALA A 220 1.26 2.55 -1.37
C ALA A 220 2.18 3.70 -0.95
N VAL A 221 3.18 3.44 -0.11
CA VAL A 221 4.19 4.42 0.30
C VAL A 221 5.61 3.85 0.22
N SER A 222 6.60 4.69 0.53
CA SER A 222 8.02 4.32 0.39
C SER A 222 8.36 3.06 1.17
N GLY A 223 8.84 2.03 0.46
CA GLY A 223 9.11 0.68 0.94
C GLY A 223 8.24 -0.36 0.24
N ASP A 224 7.05 0.02 -0.22
CA ASP A 224 6.06 -0.93 -0.76
C ASP A 224 6.42 -1.48 -2.13
N GLN A 225 5.88 -2.67 -2.37
CA GLN A 225 5.79 -3.27 -3.68
C GLN A 225 4.33 -3.39 -4.10
N ILE A 226 4.03 -3.07 -5.35
CA ILE A 226 2.73 -3.32 -5.97
C ILE A 226 2.90 -4.42 -7.01
N TRP A 227 2.21 -5.54 -6.82
CA TRP A 227 2.24 -6.69 -7.72
C TRP A 227 0.98 -6.69 -8.58
N VAL A 228 1.15 -6.56 -9.89
CA VAL A 228 0.06 -6.40 -10.85
C VAL A 228 -0.12 -7.69 -11.64
N ALA A 229 -1.31 -8.29 -11.54
CA ALA A 229 -1.68 -9.47 -12.31
C ALA A 229 -1.79 -9.15 -13.80
N ALA A 230 -1.66 -10.18 -14.64
CA ALA A 230 -1.97 -10.09 -16.06
C ALA A 230 -3.40 -9.55 -16.26
N GLY A 231 -3.53 -8.61 -17.20
CA GLY A 231 -4.75 -7.82 -17.36
C GLY A 231 -4.48 -6.47 -17.99
N THR A 232 -5.54 -5.74 -18.31
CA THR A 232 -5.44 -4.37 -18.84
C THR A 232 -5.94 -3.37 -17.82
N TYR A 233 -5.08 -2.43 -17.43
CA TYR A 233 -5.36 -1.38 -16.45
C TYR A 233 -5.31 -0.02 -17.13
N LYS A 234 -6.27 0.86 -16.81
CA LYS A 234 -6.44 2.17 -17.45
C LYS A 234 -6.29 3.28 -16.43
N PRO A 235 -5.66 4.42 -16.76
CA PRO A 235 -5.33 5.40 -15.76
C PRO A 235 -6.50 6.30 -15.32
N ASP A 236 -7.72 6.08 -15.82
CA ASP A 236 -8.83 7.02 -15.71
C ASP A 236 -9.73 6.84 -14.47
N TYR A 237 -9.36 5.93 -13.57
CA TYR A 237 -10.05 5.70 -12.31
C TYR A 237 -9.73 6.81 -11.30
N ASP A 238 -10.76 7.53 -10.83
CA ASP A 238 -10.63 8.50 -9.74
C ASP A 238 -11.02 7.84 -8.41
N VAL A 239 -10.02 7.63 -7.54
CA VAL A 239 -10.16 6.98 -6.23
C VAL A 239 -11.11 7.73 -5.28
N ASN A 240 -11.30 9.04 -5.46
CA ASN A 240 -12.16 9.83 -4.58
C ASN A 240 -13.65 9.67 -4.93
N THR A 241 -13.94 9.47 -6.22
CA THR A 241 -15.31 9.31 -6.72
C THR A 241 -15.66 7.86 -7.02
N ALA A 242 -14.67 6.96 -7.00
CA ALA A 242 -14.77 5.55 -7.37
C ALA A 242 -15.35 5.35 -8.79
N THR A 243 -14.92 6.17 -9.76
CA THR A 243 -15.43 6.14 -11.14
C THR A 243 -14.34 6.25 -12.19
N HIS A 244 -14.54 5.58 -13.33
CA HIS A 244 -13.78 5.82 -14.55
C HIS A 244 -14.30 7.08 -15.23
N THR A 245 -13.44 8.10 -15.29
CA THR A 245 -13.81 9.44 -15.74
C THR A 245 -13.65 9.64 -17.24
N GLY A 246 -12.86 8.77 -17.91
CA GLY A 246 -12.38 9.01 -19.28
C GLY A 246 -11.50 10.27 -19.39
N ASN A 247 -10.99 10.78 -18.27
CA ASN A 247 -10.15 11.98 -18.26
C ASN A 247 -8.75 11.65 -18.79
N ARG A 248 -8.41 12.24 -19.93
CA ARG A 248 -7.11 12.04 -20.61
C ARG A 248 -5.91 12.56 -19.84
N GLU A 249 -6.12 13.44 -18.86
CA GLU A 249 -5.07 14.00 -18.01
C GLU A 249 -4.64 13.05 -16.87
N LEU A 250 -5.43 12.01 -16.58
CA LEU A 250 -5.06 11.03 -15.56
C LEU A 250 -3.99 10.07 -16.09
N SER A 251 -3.11 9.64 -15.20
CA SER A 251 -1.95 8.77 -15.49
C SER A 251 -1.63 7.91 -14.27
N PHE A 252 -0.89 6.82 -14.48
CA PHE A 252 -0.23 6.09 -13.39
C PHE A 252 1.03 6.86 -12.95
N GLN A 253 0.89 7.71 -11.93
CA GLN A 253 2.04 8.44 -11.37
C GLN A 253 2.85 7.53 -10.45
N LEU A 254 4.13 7.34 -10.77
CA LEU A 254 5.07 6.61 -9.92
C LEU A 254 5.39 7.41 -8.65
N LYS A 255 5.72 6.70 -7.56
CA LYS A 255 6.00 7.27 -6.23
C LYS A 255 7.40 6.86 -5.77
N ASN A 256 8.11 7.78 -5.09
CA ASN A 256 9.41 7.46 -4.50
C ASN A 256 9.27 6.35 -3.46
N GLY A 257 10.20 5.41 -3.50
CA GLY A 257 10.26 4.24 -2.65
C GLY A 257 9.23 3.16 -2.96
N VAL A 258 8.37 3.34 -3.98
CA VAL A 258 7.38 2.33 -4.39
C VAL A 258 7.88 1.62 -5.64
N ALA A 259 7.89 0.29 -5.61
CA ALA A 259 8.19 -0.54 -6.77
C ALA A 259 6.91 -1.19 -7.32
N VAL A 260 6.68 -1.09 -8.63
CA VAL A 260 5.53 -1.71 -9.30
C VAL A 260 6.04 -2.81 -10.22
N TYR A 261 5.61 -4.04 -9.99
CA TYR A 261 5.98 -5.23 -10.75
C TYR A 261 4.75 -5.77 -11.48
N GLY A 262 4.84 -5.88 -12.81
CA GLY A 262 3.78 -6.44 -13.65
C GLY A 262 4.04 -7.87 -14.09
N GLY A 263 3.00 -8.46 -14.68
CA GLY A 263 2.88 -9.73 -15.40
C GLY A 263 3.00 -10.98 -14.55
N PHE A 264 2.44 -10.90 -13.35
CA PHE A 264 2.07 -12.08 -12.60
C PHE A 264 0.88 -12.76 -13.28
N ASP A 265 1.07 -13.97 -13.76
CA ASP A 265 -0.06 -14.79 -14.19
C ASP A 265 -0.80 -15.30 -12.95
N THR A 266 -2.10 -15.03 -12.89
CA THR A 266 -2.98 -15.54 -11.81
C THR A 266 -4.03 -16.50 -12.35
N SER A 267 -3.90 -16.89 -13.62
CA SER A 267 -4.74 -17.88 -14.31
C SER A 267 -4.10 -19.26 -14.34
N THR A 268 -2.78 -19.35 -14.21
CA THR A 268 -2.05 -20.57 -13.91
C THR A 268 -2.03 -20.83 -12.41
N VAL A 269 -2.20 -22.09 -12.06
CA VAL A 269 -1.93 -22.57 -10.72
C VAL A 269 -0.40 -22.60 -10.56
N PRO A 270 0.16 -22.03 -9.50
CA PRO A 270 1.59 -22.17 -9.27
C PRO A 270 2.00 -23.63 -9.07
N SER A 271 3.16 -24.00 -9.62
CA SER A 271 3.64 -25.40 -9.61
C SER A 271 2.76 -26.40 -10.36
N ASP A 272 1.77 -25.94 -11.14
CA ASP A 272 0.99 -26.73 -12.11
C ASP A 272 1.71 -26.66 -13.46
N SER A 273 2.78 -27.45 -13.58
CA SER A 273 3.66 -27.48 -14.76
C SER A 273 3.02 -28.21 -15.95
N ASP A 274 1.87 -28.87 -15.79
CA ASP A 274 1.14 -29.50 -16.90
C ASP A 274 -0.22 -28.86 -17.25
N GLU A 275 -0.54 -27.75 -16.58
CA GLU A 275 -1.69 -26.87 -16.79
C GLU A 275 -3.06 -27.57 -16.62
N ASP A 276 -3.14 -28.58 -15.75
CA ASP A 276 -4.37 -29.34 -15.54
C ASP A 276 -5.27 -28.80 -14.40
N GLY A 277 -4.77 -27.79 -13.68
CA GLY A 277 -5.47 -27.03 -12.65
C GLY A 277 -5.29 -27.58 -11.23
N ASP A 278 -4.46 -28.61 -11.05
CA ASP A 278 -4.01 -29.08 -9.74
C ASP A 278 -2.48 -29.19 -9.66
N VAL A 279 -1.96 -29.49 -8.48
CA VAL A 279 -0.53 -29.75 -8.30
C VAL A 279 -0.39 -31.14 -7.73
N ASP A 280 0.13 -32.06 -8.53
CA ASP A 280 0.22 -33.46 -8.19
C ASP A 280 1.58 -34.09 -8.56
N GLN A 281 1.56 -35.40 -8.77
CA GLN A 281 2.74 -36.19 -9.11
C GLN A 281 3.24 -35.94 -10.54
N PHE A 282 2.42 -35.41 -11.44
CA PHE A 282 2.78 -35.07 -12.81
C PHE A 282 3.66 -33.81 -12.83
N ASP A 283 3.31 -32.79 -12.04
CA ASP A 283 4.11 -31.59 -11.86
C ASP A 283 5.46 -31.86 -11.23
N PHE A 284 5.47 -32.70 -10.19
CA PHE A 284 6.72 -33.18 -9.60
C PHE A 284 7.58 -33.93 -10.63
N GLY A 285 6.94 -34.64 -11.56
CA GLY A 285 7.60 -35.31 -12.67
C GLY A 285 8.26 -34.33 -13.65
N CYS A 286 7.64 -33.18 -13.90
CA CYS A 286 8.20 -32.11 -14.72
C CYS A 286 9.47 -31.53 -14.07
N VAL A 287 9.42 -31.14 -12.79
CA VAL A 287 10.60 -30.64 -12.06
C VAL A 287 11.71 -31.67 -12.00
N GLN A 288 11.39 -32.94 -11.75
CA GLN A 288 12.38 -34.00 -11.72
C GLN A 288 13.04 -34.24 -13.10
N THR A 289 12.30 -34.05 -14.20
CA THR A 289 12.83 -34.18 -15.56
C THR A 289 13.75 -33.02 -15.91
N CYS A 290 13.46 -31.86 -15.36
CA CYS A 290 14.13 -30.60 -15.66
C CYS A 290 15.26 -30.25 -14.70
N GLN A 291 15.58 -31.10 -13.72
CA GLN A 291 16.61 -30.83 -12.73
C GLN A 291 17.99 -30.62 -13.39
N SER A 292 18.51 -29.39 -13.35
CA SER A 292 19.85 -29.03 -13.81
C SER A 292 20.87 -29.03 -12.67
N GLY A 293 20.40 -28.80 -11.44
CA GLY A 293 21.19 -28.73 -10.21
C GLY A 293 21.71 -27.33 -9.90
N ARG A 294 22.06 -27.10 -8.63
CA ARG A 294 22.43 -25.79 -8.10
C ARG A 294 23.50 -25.05 -8.90
N ASP A 295 23.25 -23.79 -9.20
CA ASP A 295 24.07 -22.87 -10.00
C ASP A 295 24.33 -23.38 -11.43
N VAL A 296 23.50 -24.29 -11.97
CA VAL A 296 23.64 -24.82 -13.33
C VAL A 296 22.43 -24.36 -14.17
N PRO A 297 22.59 -23.30 -14.98
CA PRO A 297 21.45 -22.72 -15.69
C PRO A 297 20.69 -23.75 -16.53
N GLN A 298 19.37 -23.81 -16.34
CA GLN A 298 18.49 -24.64 -17.14
C GLN A 298 18.15 -23.92 -18.44
N THR A 299 18.65 -24.44 -19.56
CA THR A 299 18.53 -23.81 -20.88
C THR A 299 17.50 -24.47 -21.80
N ASP A 300 16.88 -25.56 -21.35
CA ASP A 300 15.84 -26.26 -22.12
C ASP A 300 14.52 -25.47 -22.06
N PRO A 301 13.97 -25.02 -23.21
CA PRO A 301 12.69 -24.32 -23.26
C PRO A 301 11.50 -25.14 -22.74
N ASP A 302 11.59 -26.47 -22.75
CA ASP A 302 10.53 -27.33 -22.22
C ASP A 302 10.60 -27.43 -20.68
N CYS A 303 11.59 -26.80 -20.04
CA CYS A 303 11.85 -26.84 -18.60
C CYS A 303 11.70 -25.48 -17.91
N LEU A 304 11.03 -24.55 -18.57
CA LEU A 304 10.88 -23.19 -18.10
C LEU A 304 9.94 -23.08 -16.90
N ASP A 305 8.86 -23.87 -16.90
CA ASP A 305 7.87 -23.91 -15.81
C ASP A 305 8.36 -24.70 -14.58
N ALA A 306 9.51 -25.37 -14.70
CA ALA A 306 10.18 -26.06 -13.60
C ALA A 306 11.06 -25.13 -12.75
N ARG A 307 11.29 -23.88 -13.17
CA ARG A 307 12.03 -22.84 -12.44
C ARG A 307 11.07 -22.05 -11.55
N MET A 308 10.86 -22.52 -10.34
CA MET A 308 9.80 -22.06 -9.44
C MET A 308 10.28 -21.08 -8.37
N ASP A 309 11.59 -21.04 -8.08
CA ASP A 309 12.15 -20.20 -7.01
C ASP A 309 12.75 -18.87 -7.48
N ASN A 310 12.63 -18.57 -8.78
CA ASN A 310 13.12 -17.36 -9.46
C ASN A 310 14.65 -17.29 -9.66
N ASP A 311 15.35 -18.42 -9.75
CA ASP A 311 16.74 -18.44 -10.23
C ASP A 311 16.86 -19.02 -11.65
N ASP A 312 18.09 -19.17 -12.15
CA ASP A 312 18.38 -19.60 -13.53
C ASP A 312 18.44 -21.11 -13.70
N ASP A 313 18.28 -21.88 -12.64
CA ASP A 313 18.44 -23.33 -12.60
C ASP A 313 17.18 -24.04 -12.10
N VAL A 314 17.23 -25.37 -12.12
CA VAL A 314 16.19 -26.22 -11.54
C VAL A 314 16.89 -27.15 -10.56
N ASP A 315 16.75 -26.87 -9.27
CA ASP A 315 17.48 -27.54 -8.20
C ASP A 315 16.58 -28.04 -7.06
N ASP A 316 17.14 -28.26 -5.87
CA ASP A 316 16.38 -28.76 -4.74
C ASP A 316 15.42 -27.70 -4.15
N ASP A 317 15.66 -26.41 -4.41
CA ASP A 317 14.84 -25.31 -3.92
C ASP A 317 13.50 -25.24 -4.71
N ASP A 318 13.51 -25.50 -6.03
CA ASP A 318 12.27 -25.67 -6.83
C ASP A 318 11.44 -26.89 -6.40
N VAL A 319 12.13 -27.99 -6.09
CA VAL A 319 11.48 -29.22 -5.60
C VAL A 319 10.73 -28.96 -4.30
N MET A 320 11.29 -28.13 -3.42
CA MET A 320 10.64 -27.77 -2.15
C MET A 320 9.40 -26.91 -2.35
N ILE A 321 9.35 -26.10 -3.42
CA ILE A 321 8.18 -25.31 -3.80
C ILE A 321 7.05 -26.22 -4.28
N VAL A 322 7.31 -27.14 -5.23
CA VAL A 322 6.29 -28.13 -5.67
C VAL A 322 5.73 -28.90 -4.48
N ILE A 323 6.61 -29.41 -3.60
CA ILE A 323 6.20 -30.21 -2.44
C ILE A 323 5.31 -29.41 -1.48
N ALA A 324 5.62 -28.12 -1.27
CA ALA A 324 4.79 -27.25 -0.45
C ALA A 324 3.40 -27.01 -1.07
N CYS A 325 3.30 -27.18 -2.39
CA CYS A 325 2.13 -26.88 -3.19
C CYS A 325 1.35 -28.10 -3.68
N ILE A 326 1.61 -29.33 -3.20
CA ILE A 326 0.82 -30.50 -3.64
C ILE A 326 -0.63 -30.38 -3.14
N SER A 327 -1.57 -30.16 -4.05
CA SER A 327 -3.01 -30.25 -3.80
C SER A 327 -3.56 -31.65 -4.08
N GLY A 328 -2.93 -32.37 -5.02
CA GLY A 328 -3.24 -33.73 -5.45
C GLY A 328 -4.23 -33.80 -6.62
N SER A 329 -4.17 -34.90 -7.37
CA SER A 329 -4.96 -35.12 -8.59
C SER A 329 -6.46 -34.85 -8.44
N GLY A 330 -6.99 -33.99 -9.30
CA GLY A 330 -8.35 -33.49 -9.35
C GLY A 330 -8.71 -32.48 -8.25
N VAL A 331 -7.75 -31.97 -7.48
CA VAL A 331 -7.96 -30.99 -6.40
C VAL A 331 -7.38 -29.64 -6.81
N PRO A 332 -8.22 -28.66 -7.13
CA PRO A 332 -7.73 -27.34 -7.49
C PRO A 332 -6.86 -26.75 -6.40
N GLN A 333 -5.65 -26.30 -6.76
CA GLN A 333 -4.76 -25.65 -5.83
C GLN A 333 -5.23 -24.20 -5.59
N THR A 334 -5.38 -23.83 -4.32
CA THR A 334 -5.91 -22.54 -3.87
C THR A 334 -5.05 -21.89 -2.77
N ASP A 335 -3.91 -22.48 -2.41
CA ASP A 335 -3.02 -21.96 -1.36
C ASP A 335 -2.33 -20.66 -1.82
N PRO A 336 -2.55 -19.52 -1.14
CA PRO A 336 -1.92 -18.25 -1.48
C PRO A 336 -0.40 -18.26 -1.36
N ALA A 337 0.17 -19.13 -0.51
CA ALA A 337 1.62 -19.28 -0.35
C ALA A 337 2.29 -19.92 -1.57
N CYS A 338 1.50 -20.51 -2.47
CA CYS A 338 2.00 -21.16 -3.66
C CYS A 338 2.39 -20.21 -4.79
N GLY A 339 1.99 -18.92 -4.75
CA GLY A 339 2.62 -17.78 -5.46
C GLY A 339 2.80 -17.84 -7.00
N PRO A 340 2.48 -16.81 -7.79
CA PRO A 340 2.71 -16.83 -9.25
C PRO A 340 4.20 -17.02 -9.61
N SER A 341 4.48 -17.66 -10.75
CA SER A 341 5.82 -17.74 -11.34
C SER A 341 6.43 -16.34 -11.51
N SER A 342 7.73 -16.25 -11.24
CA SER A 342 8.42 -14.99 -11.02
C SER A 342 8.58 -14.08 -12.27
N ILE A 343 8.99 -12.86 -11.96
CA ILE A 343 9.25 -11.68 -12.80
C ILE A 343 10.18 -11.92 -14.01
N HIS A 344 10.94 -13.02 -14.06
CA HIS A 344 12.03 -13.20 -15.03
C HIS A 344 11.76 -14.10 -16.24
N HIS A 345 10.59 -14.74 -16.37
CA HIS A 345 10.35 -15.69 -17.47
C HIS A 345 9.78 -15.09 -18.78
N ARG A 346 9.74 -13.76 -18.94
CA ARG A 346 8.77 -13.17 -19.87
C ARG A 346 9.19 -12.92 -21.32
N ARG A 347 10.25 -13.54 -21.83
CA ARG A 347 10.82 -13.13 -23.14
C ARG A 347 10.93 -14.19 -24.25
N LEU A 348 10.43 -15.41 -24.07
CA LEU A 348 10.52 -16.42 -25.13
C LEU A 348 9.22 -16.71 -25.87
N GLU A 349 8.05 -16.34 -25.34
CA GLU A 349 6.77 -16.67 -25.96
C GLU A 349 5.94 -15.42 -26.29
N SER A 350 5.33 -15.39 -27.49
CA SER A 350 4.51 -14.26 -27.96
C SER A 350 3.17 -14.12 -27.25
N ASP A 351 2.82 -15.10 -26.41
CA ASP A 351 1.48 -15.31 -25.87
C ASP A 351 1.48 -15.32 -24.32
N ALA A 352 2.61 -15.01 -23.67
CA ALA A 352 2.71 -14.97 -22.21
C ALA A 352 1.75 -13.91 -21.61
N PRO A 353 1.08 -14.19 -20.47
CA PRO A 353 0.21 -13.25 -19.77
C PRO A 353 0.93 -11.92 -19.46
N GLN A 354 0.35 -10.79 -19.88
CA GLN A 354 0.95 -9.47 -19.70
C GLN A 354 0.11 -8.57 -18.80
N SER A 355 0.76 -7.82 -17.90
CA SER A 355 0.15 -6.63 -17.31
C SER A 355 0.31 -5.46 -18.25
N ILE A 356 -0.81 -5.01 -18.79
CA ILE A 356 -0.89 -3.96 -19.80
C ILE A 356 -1.41 -2.70 -19.13
N LEU A 357 -0.57 -1.68 -19.06
CA LEU A 357 -0.97 -0.31 -18.75
C LEU A 357 -1.40 0.34 -20.07
N SER A 358 -2.69 0.58 -20.25
CA SER A 358 -3.26 1.03 -21.51
C SER A 358 -3.84 2.43 -21.42
N GLY A 359 -3.46 3.27 -22.38
CA GLY A 359 -4.07 4.57 -22.63
C GLY A 359 -5.41 4.50 -23.35
N ASP A 360 -5.85 3.36 -23.91
CA ASP A 360 -7.16 3.21 -24.60
C ASP A 360 -8.30 3.21 -23.58
N LEU A 361 -8.77 4.41 -23.22
CA LEU A 361 -9.72 4.60 -22.13
C LEU A 361 -11.08 3.99 -22.45
N ALA A 362 -11.58 4.15 -23.68
CA ALA A 362 -12.86 3.57 -24.11
C ALA A 362 -12.76 2.10 -24.55
N GLY A 363 -11.56 1.54 -24.71
CA GLY A 363 -11.37 0.17 -25.22
C GLY A 363 -11.83 0.01 -26.67
N ASN A 364 -11.77 1.07 -27.48
CA ASN A 364 -12.45 1.14 -28.77
C ASN A 364 -11.48 1.11 -29.97
N ASP A 365 -10.18 1.04 -29.74
CA ASP A 365 -9.19 1.33 -30.78
C ASP A 365 -8.86 0.18 -31.73
N GLY A 366 -9.31 -1.03 -31.39
CA GLY A 366 -8.93 -2.25 -32.09
C GLY A 366 -7.41 -2.52 -32.01
N PRO A 367 -6.90 -3.50 -32.79
CA PRO A 367 -5.53 -3.99 -32.63
C PRO A 367 -4.42 -3.01 -33.07
N ASP A 368 -4.76 -2.04 -33.92
CA ASP A 368 -3.79 -1.09 -34.51
C ASP A 368 -3.82 0.30 -33.83
N TYR A 369 -4.58 0.43 -32.75
CA TYR A 369 -4.77 1.66 -32.00
C TYR A 369 -5.19 2.87 -32.87
N VAL A 370 -6.12 2.72 -33.83
CA VAL A 370 -6.33 3.75 -34.86
C VAL A 370 -7.13 4.96 -34.33
N THR A 371 -8.07 4.75 -33.41
CA THR A 371 -9.04 5.77 -32.96
C THR A 371 -8.66 6.48 -31.66
N LYS A 372 -7.43 6.98 -31.55
CA LYS A 372 -6.81 7.49 -30.32
C LYS A 372 -7.42 8.75 -29.66
N VAL A 373 -8.67 9.12 -29.94
CA VAL A 373 -9.26 10.42 -29.56
C VAL A 373 -9.48 10.52 -28.05
N ASP A 374 -9.90 9.42 -27.43
CA ASP A 374 -10.14 9.34 -25.99
C ASP A 374 -8.92 8.90 -25.18
N ASN A 375 -7.83 8.51 -25.83
CA ASN A 375 -6.71 7.90 -25.13
C ASN A 375 -5.98 8.86 -24.19
N SER A 376 -5.49 8.36 -23.06
CA SER A 376 -4.71 9.19 -22.12
C SER A 376 -3.56 9.92 -22.82
N TYR A 377 -3.23 11.13 -22.35
CA TYR A 377 -2.06 11.84 -22.84
C TYR A 377 -0.79 11.10 -22.46
N HIS A 378 -0.68 10.70 -21.19
CA HIS A 378 0.40 9.89 -20.65
C HIS A 378 -0.22 8.66 -20.00
N VAL A 379 0.27 7.47 -20.32
CA VAL A 379 -0.13 6.27 -19.57
C VAL A 379 0.51 6.29 -18.20
N VAL A 380 1.82 6.56 -18.15
CA VAL A 380 2.62 6.61 -16.91
C VAL A 380 3.29 7.97 -16.77
N THR A 381 3.39 8.49 -15.54
CA THR A 381 4.20 9.68 -15.24
C THR A 381 5.20 9.39 -14.13
N GLY A 382 6.42 9.89 -14.30
CA GLY A 382 7.50 9.81 -13.31
C GLY A 382 7.98 11.20 -12.88
N ASN A 383 7.06 12.15 -12.81
CA ASN A 383 7.41 13.55 -12.55
C ASN A 383 7.89 13.73 -11.10
N GLY A 384 9.03 14.38 -10.92
CA GLY A 384 9.61 14.67 -9.60
C GLY A 384 10.09 13.46 -8.81
N THR A 385 10.12 12.26 -9.41
CA THR A 385 10.52 11.04 -8.70
C THR A 385 12.04 10.84 -8.70
N ASP A 386 12.53 9.96 -7.83
CA ASP A 386 13.92 9.49 -7.83
C ASP A 386 14.04 8.02 -8.27
N ALA A 387 15.25 7.48 -8.25
CA ALA A 387 15.55 6.12 -8.72
C ALA A 387 14.91 5.00 -7.89
N THR A 388 14.31 5.32 -6.74
CA THR A 388 13.57 4.36 -5.91
C THR A 388 12.12 4.17 -6.39
N ALA A 389 11.63 5.02 -7.28
CA ALA A 389 10.38 4.78 -8.01
C ALA A 389 10.66 3.80 -9.17
N VAL A 390 10.24 2.55 -9.01
CA VAL A 390 10.53 1.46 -9.96
C VAL A 390 9.26 1.01 -10.66
N LEU A 391 9.33 0.84 -11.98
CA LEU A 391 8.32 0.16 -12.77
C LEU A 391 8.98 -0.95 -13.56
N ASP A 392 8.52 -2.19 -13.35
CA ASP A 392 9.14 -3.40 -13.85
C ASP A 392 8.12 -4.32 -14.53
N GLY A 393 8.46 -4.85 -15.71
CA GLY A 393 7.73 -5.96 -16.31
C GLY A 393 6.31 -5.62 -16.75
N VAL A 394 6.08 -4.41 -17.28
CA VAL A 394 4.76 -4.03 -17.82
C VAL A 394 4.84 -3.64 -19.28
N THR A 395 3.73 -3.90 -19.99
CA THR A 395 3.51 -3.33 -21.32
C THR A 395 2.81 -1.98 -21.17
N ILE A 396 3.39 -0.91 -21.71
CA ILE A 396 2.84 0.44 -21.70
C ILE A 396 2.40 0.78 -23.13
N THR A 397 1.10 0.93 -23.34
CA THR A 397 0.53 1.04 -24.70
C THR A 397 -0.56 2.08 -24.83
N ALA A 398 -0.86 2.43 -26.08
CA ALA A 398 -2.02 3.22 -26.48
C ALA A 398 -2.07 4.65 -25.93
N GLY A 399 -0.98 5.20 -25.39
CA GLY A 399 -0.93 6.61 -25.04
C GLY A 399 -0.96 7.53 -26.27
N ASN A 400 -1.60 8.69 -26.17
CA ASN A 400 -1.71 9.66 -27.25
C ASN A 400 -1.53 11.11 -26.79
N ALA A 401 -0.27 11.51 -26.55
CA ALA A 401 0.12 12.87 -26.14
C ALA A 401 0.01 13.87 -27.31
N ASN A 402 -1.21 14.22 -27.70
CA ASN A 402 -1.51 15.18 -28.77
C ASN A 402 -2.06 16.53 -28.26
N GLY A 403 -1.91 16.81 -26.96
CA GLY A 403 -2.28 18.07 -26.33
C GLY A 403 -1.22 19.17 -26.54
N SER A 404 -1.43 20.32 -25.92
CA SER A 404 -0.46 21.41 -25.87
C SER A 404 0.43 21.33 -24.62
N GLY A 405 1.65 21.87 -24.70
CA GLY A 405 2.57 21.86 -23.56
C GLY A 405 3.03 20.45 -23.22
N ASP A 406 2.93 20.06 -21.96
CA ASP A 406 3.37 18.75 -21.49
C ASP A 406 2.45 17.61 -21.95
N ALA A 407 1.15 17.86 -22.12
CA ALA A 407 0.19 16.92 -22.72
C ALA A 407 0.51 16.55 -24.19
N GLY A 408 1.51 17.18 -24.80
CA GLY A 408 2.06 16.85 -26.12
C GLY A 408 3.27 15.91 -26.09
N LYS A 409 3.76 15.50 -24.92
CA LYS A 409 5.04 14.80 -24.74
C LYS A 409 4.84 13.43 -24.07
N GLY A 410 5.49 12.36 -24.53
CA GLY A 410 5.51 11.11 -23.76
C GLY A 410 4.17 10.38 -23.77
N GLY A 411 3.84 9.74 -24.90
CA GLY A 411 2.58 8.99 -25.01
C GLY A 411 2.54 7.83 -24.01
N GLY A 412 3.58 7.00 -24.02
CA GLY A 412 3.72 5.91 -23.04
C GLY A 412 4.05 6.45 -21.66
N ALA A 413 5.18 7.17 -21.53
CA ALA A 413 5.53 7.81 -20.28
C ALA A 413 6.10 9.23 -20.44
N PHE A 414 5.78 10.08 -19.45
CA PHE A 414 6.35 11.42 -19.32
C PHE A 414 7.10 11.59 -17.99
N VAL A 415 8.33 12.08 -18.08
CA VAL A 415 9.22 12.30 -16.92
C VAL A 415 9.72 13.74 -16.93
N SER A 416 9.26 14.54 -15.97
CA SER A 416 9.68 15.92 -15.75
C SER A 416 10.38 16.05 -14.41
N GLN A 417 11.63 16.51 -14.40
CA GLN A 417 12.45 16.67 -13.18
C GLN A 417 12.50 15.40 -12.31
N GLY A 418 12.40 14.21 -12.92
CA GLY A 418 12.39 12.93 -12.25
C GLY A 418 13.48 11.98 -12.74
N SER A 419 13.73 10.92 -11.97
CA SER A 419 14.72 9.88 -12.27
C SER A 419 14.24 8.46 -11.94
N PRO A 420 12.99 8.07 -12.29
CA PRO A 420 12.49 6.72 -12.05
C PRO A 420 13.31 5.65 -12.80
N ALA A 421 13.21 4.41 -12.33
CA ALA A 421 13.73 3.25 -13.01
C ALA A 421 12.61 2.52 -13.78
N PHE A 422 12.81 2.34 -15.09
CA PHE A 422 12.01 1.45 -15.92
C PHE A 422 12.85 0.22 -16.24
N VAL A 423 12.37 -0.95 -15.84
CA VAL A 423 13.09 -2.23 -15.99
C VAL A 423 12.18 -3.18 -16.75
N ASP A 424 12.68 -3.84 -17.80
CA ASP A 424 11.91 -4.86 -18.54
C ASP A 424 10.52 -4.39 -19.03
N CYS A 425 10.36 -3.10 -19.25
CA CYS A 425 9.12 -2.50 -19.75
C CYS A 425 9.06 -2.47 -21.29
N ASP A 426 7.88 -2.74 -21.82
CA ASP A 426 7.60 -2.66 -23.25
C ASP A 426 6.74 -1.43 -23.58
N PHE A 427 7.37 -0.38 -24.10
CA PHE A 427 6.69 0.80 -24.64
C PHE A 427 6.26 0.51 -26.07
N THR A 428 4.98 0.20 -26.27
CA THR A 428 4.46 -0.24 -27.58
C THR A 428 3.32 0.63 -28.10
N SER A 429 3.31 0.93 -29.40
CA SER A 429 2.18 1.60 -30.08
C SER A 429 1.74 2.95 -29.48
N ASN A 430 2.63 3.65 -28.77
CA ASN A 430 2.33 4.95 -28.19
C ASN A 430 2.56 6.09 -29.19
N SER A 431 1.78 7.16 -29.07
CA SER A 431 1.81 8.32 -29.97
C SER A 431 1.99 9.61 -29.18
N ALA A 432 2.82 10.53 -29.67
CA ALA A 432 3.00 11.85 -29.05
C ALA A 432 3.40 12.92 -30.08
N SER A 433 3.37 14.20 -29.69
CA SER A 433 4.08 15.21 -30.48
C SER A 433 5.60 15.06 -30.31
N ALA A 434 6.07 14.70 -29.12
CA ALA A 434 7.46 14.42 -28.80
C ALA A 434 7.58 13.22 -27.86
N GLY A 435 8.40 12.21 -28.15
CA GLY A 435 8.54 11.05 -27.26
C GLY A 435 7.32 10.14 -27.34
N GLY A 436 7.16 9.38 -28.43
CA GLY A 436 6.02 8.48 -28.58
C GLY A 436 5.98 7.47 -27.41
N GLY A 437 7.08 6.76 -27.22
CA GLY A 437 7.30 5.90 -26.06
C GLY A 437 7.50 6.72 -24.79
N VAL A 438 8.64 7.42 -24.67
CA VAL A 438 9.00 8.18 -23.47
C VAL A 438 9.46 9.59 -23.82
N ALA A 439 9.01 10.59 -23.08
CA ALA A 439 9.58 11.95 -23.11
C ALA A 439 10.12 12.35 -21.75
N ILE A 440 11.30 12.97 -21.75
CA ILE A 440 12.07 13.34 -20.57
C ILE A 440 12.41 14.82 -20.65
N VAL A 441 12.08 15.57 -19.60
CA VAL A 441 12.34 17.00 -19.47
C VAL A 441 13.07 17.24 -18.15
N ALA A 442 14.30 17.74 -18.21
CA ALA A 442 15.11 18.04 -17.02
C ALA A 442 15.24 16.87 -16.00
N GLY A 443 15.12 15.62 -16.44
CA GLY A 443 15.20 14.41 -15.62
C GLY A 443 16.40 13.50 -15.94
N ALA A 444 16.53 12.40 -15.21
CA ALA A 444 17.59 11.40 -15.40
C ALA A 444 17.08 9.97 -15.13
N PRO A 445 16.02 9.49 -15.81
CA PRO A 445 15.52 8.13 -15.61
C PRO A 445 16.53 7.08 -16.07
N THR A 446 16.45 5.91 -15.48
CA THR A 446 17.20 4.72 -15.89
C THR A 446 16.26 3.76 -16.61
N LEU A 447 16.65 3.31 -17.80
CA LEU A 447 15.92 2.33 -18.60
C LEU A 447 16.81 1.12 -18.84
N ILE A 448 16.38 -0.04 -18.36
CA ILE A 448 17.13 -1.29 -18.42
C ILE A 448 16.27 -2.33 -19.13
N SER A 449 16.81 -2.96 -20.17
CA SER A 449 16.16 -4.06 -20.89
C SER A 449 14.79 -3.73 -21.51
N CYS A 450 14.41 -2.45 -21.59
CA CYS A 450 13.14 -2.04 -22.16
C CYS A 450 13.06 -2.21 -23.69
N THR A 451 11.86 -2.49 -24.21
CA THR A 451 11.58 -2.45 -25.65
C THR A 451 10.78 -1.21 -26.03
N PHE A 452 11.14 -0.58 -27.13
CA PHE A 452 10.40 0.50 -27.77
C PHE A 452 9.93 0.01 -29.14
N LEU A 453 8.65 -0.33 -29.26
CA LEU A 453 8.06 -0.94 -30.44
C LEU A 453 6.94 -0.07 -31.03
N ARG A 454 6.97 0.21 -32.34
CA ARG A 454 5.84 0.87 -33.05
C ARG A 454 5.37 2.21 -32.46
N ASN A 455 6.23 2.91 -31.73
CA ASN A 455 5.89 4.23 -31.22
C ASN A 455 5.99 5.28 -32.33
N SER A 456 5.17 6.34 -32.25
CA SER A 456 5.09 7.41 -33.24
C SER A 456 5.23 8.78 -32.60
N ALA A 457 6.07 9.67 -33.16
CA ALA A 457 6.13 11.07 -32.75
C ALA A 457 6.58 12.02 -33.86
N ASN A 458 6.59 13.34 -33.62
CA ASN A 458 7.33 14.23 -34.52
C ASN A 458 8.83 14.11 -34.29
N ASN A 459 9.25 14.12 -33.02
CA ASN A 459 10.65 13.97 -32.59
C ASN A 459 10.76 12.83 -31.57
N GLY A 460 11.78 11.98 -31.70
CA GLY A 460 12.09 10.99 -30.65
C GLY A 460 10.99 9.96 -30.47
N ALA A 461 10.59 9.23 -31.50
CA ALA A 461 9.42 8.36 -31.41
C ALA A 461 9.57 7.26 -30.34
N GLY A 462 10.78 6.72 -30.16
CA GLY A 462 11.11 5.92 -28.97
C GLY A 462 11.27 6.80 -27.73
N VAL A 463 12.36 7.58 -27.69
CA VAL A 463 12.71 8.47 -26.57
C VAL A 463 12.97 9.89 -27.06
N HIS A 464 12.35 10.87 -26.40
CA HIS A 464 12.64 12.29 -26.56
C HIS A 464 13.28 12.84 -25.29
N ASN A 465 14.51 13.32 -25.40
CA ASN A 465 15.28 13.88 -24.30
C ASN A 465 15.42 15.40 -24.45
N ASP A 466 14.94 16.16 -23.47
CA ASP A 466 14.98 17.63 -23.43
C ASP A 466 15.62 18.12 -22.13
N GLN A 467 16.83 18.68 -22.24
CA GLN A 467 17.63 19.18 -21.12
C GLN A 467 17.84 18.13 -20.00
N ALA A 468 17.90 16.85 -20.38
CA ALA A 468 17.87 15.71 -19.48
C ALA A 468 19.04 14.75 -19.72
N SER A 469 19.26 13.78 -18.83
CA SER A 469 20.41 12.86 -18.86
C SER A 469 20.02 11.42 -18.51
N PRO A 470 19.18 10.75 -19.31
CA PRO A 470 18.79 9.37 -19.07
C PRO A 470 19.92 8.37 -19.32
N SER A 471 19.85 7.24 -18.61
CA SER A 471 20.71 6.08 -18.86
C SER A 471 19.88 4.97 -19.52
N LEU A 472 20.32 4.49 -20.68
CA LEU A 472 19.66 3.40 -21.41
C LEU A 472 20.64 2.24 -21.56
N SER A 473 20.28 1.06 -21.07
CA SER A 473 21.08 -0.15 -21.17
C SER A 473 20.23 -1.34 -21.57
N LEU A 474 20.74 -2.20 -22.45
CA LEU A 474 20.04 -3.40 -22.95
C LEU A 474 18.69 -3.13 -23.65
N CYS A 475 18.39 -1.88 -24.00
CA CYS A 475 17.13 -1.53 -24.65
C CYS A 475 17.10 -1.89 -26.14
N VAL A 476 15.91 -2.19 -26.65
CA VAL A 476 15.65 -2.52 -28.05
C VAL A 476 14.69 -1.51 -28.67
N PHE A 477 15.04 -0.97 -29.84
CA PHE A 477 14.17 -0.05 -30.60
C PHE A 477 13.78 -0.67 -31.94
N ARG A 478 12.48 -0.88 -32.19
CA ARG A 478 11.95 -1.52 -33.40
C ARG A 478 10.70 -0.81 -33.92
N GLU A 479 10.61 -0.64 -35.23
CA GLU A 479 9.41 -0.14 -35.92
C GLU A 479 8.87 1.22 -35.44
N ASN A 480 9.68 2.02 -34.74
CA ASN A 480 9.31 3.38 -34.34
C ASN A 480 9.33 4.33 -35.55
N SER A 481 8.45 5.33 -35.57
CA SER A 481 8.27 6.25 -36.70
C SER A 481 8.28 7.71 -36.25
N SER A 482 9.14 8.55 -36.86
CA SER A 482 9.17 9.98 -36.61
C SER A 482 8.94 10.79 -37.89
N THR A 483 8.17 11.87 -37.82
CA THR A 483 7.94 12.75 -38.99
C THR A 483 9.02 13.82 -39.19
N VAL A 484 9.81 14.15 -38.15
CA VAL A 484 10.80 15.23 -38.18
C VAL A 484 12.22 14.73 -37.90
N GLN A 485 12.56 14.36 -36.66
CA GLN A 485 13.94 14.02 -36.26
C GLN A 485 14.03 12.90 -35.22
N GLY A 486 15.17 12.19 -35.22
CA GLY A 486 15.55 11.25 -34.16
C GLY A 486 14.55 10.11 -33.96
N THR A 487 14.33 9.28 -34.97
CA THR A 487 13.26 8.26 -34.97
C THR A 487 13.24 7.39 -33.72
N CYS A 488 14.38 6.86 -33.30
CA CYS A 488 14.45 6.08 -32.06
C CYS A 488 14.72 6.98 -30.86
N VAL A 489 15.73 7.84 -30.95
CA VAL A 489 16.11 8.76 -29.87
C VAL A 489 16.35 10.15 -30.46
N TYR A 490 15.74 11.15 -29.87
CA TYR A 490 16.01 12.56 -30.14
C TYR A 490 16.55 13.22 -28.87
N ASN A 491 17.66 13.95 -29.00
CA ASN A 491 18.30 14.63 -27.89
C ASN A 491 18.39 16.14 -28.16
N GLN A 492 17.84 16.93 -27.24
CA GLN A 492 17.87 18.38 -27.24
C GLN A 492 18.42 18.85 -25.88
N ASN A 493 19.52 19.60 -25.91
CA ASN A 493 20.17 20.17 -24.73
C ASN A 493 19.87 21.67 -24.61
#